data_AF-A0A930AWI5-F1
#
_entry.id   AF-A0A930AWI5-F1
#
_cell.length_a   1.000
_cell.length_b   1.000
_cell.length_c   1.000
_cell.angle_alpha   90.00
_cell.angle_beta   90.00
_cell.angle_gamma   90.00
#
_symmetry.space_group_name_H-M   'P 1'
#
loop_
_entity.id
_entity.type
_entity.pdbx_description
1 polymer ?
#
loop_
_entity_poly.entity_id
_entity_poly.type
_entity_poly.pdbx_seq_one_letter_code
_entity_poly.pdbx_strand_id
1 'polypeptide(L)'
;MYKVKDIVVYRRDVCRITGKKRSDFTGEQCYILEPYFPTSGSISIQVPVSNKAGHLRDLITKEEIDQLIIDTPDLETLESKPANMKSQYASLLKGNDISELVRIIKTSYGRNQERLEQHKKLASIDDEYLQIAEKYLYEELSVVLDLSIEDTKEYFEKEVAKLTQK
;
A
#
# COMPACT_ATOMS: atom_id res chain seq x y z
N MET A 1 -16.74 -14.71 -4.81
CA MET A 1 -16.02 -15.55 -3.82
C MET A 1 -14.69 -15.97 -4.42
N TYR A 2 -13.59 -15.70 -3.72
CA TYR A 2 -12.25 -16.08 -4.15
C TYR A 2 -12.02 -17.59 -4.12
N LYS A 3 -11.07 -18.05 -4.94
CA LYS A 3 -10.60 -19.43 -5.10
C LYS A 3 -9.19 -19.57 -4.54
N VAL A 4 -8.76 -20.83 -4.35
CA VAL A 4 -7.37 -21.12 -4.00
C VAL A 4 -6.48 -20.70 -5.17
N LYS A 5 -5.34 -20.08 -4.86
CA LYS A 5 -4.38 -19.41 -5.76
C LYS A 5 -4.75 -18.00 -6.19
N ASP A 6 -5.96 -17.50 -5.90
CA ASP A 6 -6.28 -16.09 -6.15
C ASP A 6 -5.34 -15.19 -5.33
N ILE A 7 -4.98 -14.05 -5.91
CA ILE A 7 -4.19 -13.00 -5.26
C ILE A 7 -5.14 -11.87 -4.88
N VAL A 8 -5.06 -11.44 -3.64
CA VAL A 8 -5.98 -10.50 -3.00
C VAL A 8 -5.21 -9.57 -2.08
N VAL A 9 -5.79 -8.43 -1.72
CA VAL A 9 -5.25 -7.56 -0.67
C VAL A 9 -6.02 -7.80 0.61
N TYR A 10 -5.29 -8.06 1.70
CA TYR A 10 -5.84 -8.04 3.05
C TYR A 10 -5.27 -6.84 3.82
N ARG A 11 -6.13 -5.86 4.11
CA ARG A 11 -5.76 -4.52 4.58
C ARG A 11 -4.87 -3.80 3.57
N ARG A 12 -3.54 -3.96 3.68
CA ARG A 12 -2.54 -3.38 2.77
C ARG A 12 -1.56 -4.43 2.24
N ASP A 13 -1.59 -5.65 2.77
CA ASP A 13 -0.67 -6.70 2.37
C ASP A 13 -1.25 -7.50 1.20
N VAL A 14 -0.45 -7.65 0.15
CA VAL A 14 -0.76 -8.55 -0.96
C VAL A 14 -0.60 -9.99 -0.50
N CYS A 15 -1.65 -10.78 -0.66
CA CYS A 15 -1.75 -12.14 -0.14
C CYS A 15 -2.19 -13.11 -1.24
N ARG A 16 -1.74 -14.36 -1.14
CA ARG A 16 -2.26 -15.48 -1.91
C ARG A 16 -3.18 -16.34 -1.04
N ILE A 17 -4.31 -16.75 -1.60
CA ILE A 17 -5.18 -17.72 -0.94
C ILE A 17 -4.61 -19.12 -1.11
N THR A 18 -4.15 -19.74 -0.02
CA THR A 18 -3.58 -21.10 -0.06
C THR A 18 -4.58 -22.18 0.31
N GLY A 19 -5.70 -21.81 0.94
CA GLY A 19 -6.73 -22.77 1.30
C GLY A 19 -8.00 -22.13 1.83
N LYS A 20 -8.96 -23.00 2.16
CA LYS A 20 -10.16 -22.65 2.91
C LYS A 20 -10.34 -23.66 4.02
N LYS A 21 -10.69 -23.19 5.22
CA LYS A 21 -11.05 -24.08 6.32
C LYS A 21 -12.17 -23.48 7.15
N ARG A 22 -12.89 -24.34 7.87
CA ARG A 22 -13.80 -23.90 8.91
C ARG A 22 -12.98 -23.52 10.14
N SER A 23 -13.25 -22.34 10.71
CA SER A 23 -12.64 -21.92 11.97
C SER A 23 -13.13 -22.79 13.12
N ASP A 24 -12.19 -23.34 13.90
CA ASP A 24 -12.52 -24.15 15.08
C ASP A 24 -13.14 -23.30 16.21
N PHE A 25 -12.87 -21.99 16.23
CA PHE A 25 -13.36 -21.07 17.26
C PHE A 25 -14.73 -20.50 16.93
N THR A 26 -14.96 -20.09 15.68
CA THR A 26 -16.18 -19.37 15.28
C THR A 26 -17.13 -20.23 14.46
N GLY A 27 -16.69 -21.38 13.94
CA GLY A 27 -17.47 -22.21 13.04
C GLY A 27 -17.74 -21.60 11.66
N GLU A 28 -17.20 -20.41 11.36
CA GLU A 28 -17.32 -19.75 10.06
C GLU A 28 -16.31 -20.32 9.05
N GLN A 29 -16.63 -20.25 7.75
CA GLN A 29 -15.68 -20.55 6.69
C GLN A 29 -14.66 -19.41 6.58
N CYS A 30 -13.37 -19.74 6.54
CA CYS A 30 -12.26 -18.81 6.45
C CYS A 30 -11.34 -19.14 5.27
N TYR A 31 -10.82 -18.11 4.62
CA TYR A 31 -9.67 -18.19 3.74
C TYR A 31 -8.38 -18.31 4.57
N ILE A 32 -7.43 -19.09 4.08
CA ILE A 32 -6.04 -19.08 4.54
C ILE A 32 -5.25 -18.21 3.57
N LEU A 33 -4.71 -17.11 4.09
CA LEU A 33 -3.93 -16.13 3.34
C LEU A 33 -2.47 -16.26 3.73
N GLU A 34 -1.58 -16.28 2.75
CA GLU A 34 -0.13 -16.15 2.95
C GLU A 34 0.37 -14.91 2.22
N PRO A 35 1.34 -14.16 2.78
CA PRO A 35 1.93 -13.02 2.09
C PRO A 35 2.47 -13.43 0.72
N TYR A 36 2.17 -12.63 -0.30
CA TYR A 36 2.63 -12.89 -1.66
C TYR A 36 4.16 -12.72 -1.78
N PHE A 37 4.71 -11.78 -1.00
CA PHE A 37 6.14 -11.54 -0.83
C PHE A 37 6.59 -12.05 0.55
N PRO A 38 6.88 -13.36 0.70
CA PRO A 38 7.23 -13.94 1.99
C PRO A 38 8.60 -13.45 2.47
N THR A 39 8.65 -12.93 3.69
CA THR A 39 9.88 -12.66 4.43
C THR A 39 10.10 -13.69 5.54
N SER A 40 11.31 -13.77 6.10
CA SER A 40 11.63 -14.65 7.22
C SER A 40 10.68 -14.37 8.40
N GLY A 41 9.84 -15.35 8.76
CA GLY A 41 8.83 -15.22 9.81
C GLY A 41 7.42 -14.87 9.33
N SER A 42 7.16 -14.87 8.01
CA SER A 42 5.81 -14.73 7.47
C SER A 42 4.88 -15.82 8.01
N ILE A 43 3.68 -15.42 8.42
CA ILE A 43 2.66 -16.32 8.99
C ILE A 43 1.42 -16.34 8.11
N SER A 44 0.73 -17.49 8.07
CA SER A 44 -0.57 -17.58 7.41
C SER A 44 -1.68 -16.97 8.28
N ILE A 45 -2.59 -16.21 7.67
CA ILE A 45 -3.69 -15.51 8.34
C ILE A 45 -5.01 -16.16 7.97
N GLN A 46 -5.92 -16.27 8.95
CA GLN A 46 -7.28 -16.74 8.72
C GLN A 46 -8.24 -15.55 8.60
N VAL A 47 -8.91 -15.43 7.45
CA VAL A 47 -9.87 -14.34 7.21
C VAL A 47 -11.25 -14.92 6.88
N PRO A 48 -12.32 -14.56 7.62
CA PRO A 48 -13.65 -15.05 7.33
C PRO A 48 -14.09 -14.76 5.89
N VAL A 49 -14.65 -15.76 5.22
CA VAL A 49 -15.19 -15.65 3.85
C VAL A 49 -16.32 -14.61 3.78
N SER A 50 -17.01 -14.39 4.90
CA SER A 50 -18.04 -13.37 5.03
C SER A 50 -17.51 -11.93 4.85
N ASN A 51 -16.21 -11.71 5.07
CA ASN A 51 -15.52 -10.42 4.95
C ASN A 51 -16.29 -9.24 5.57
N LYS A 52 -16.98 -9.46 6.70
CA LYS A 52 -17.82 -8.44 7.35
C LYS A 52 -17.05 -7.17 7.73
N ALA A 53 -15.75 -7.27 7.95
CA ALA A 53 -14.88 -6.15 8.27
C ALA A 53 -14.41 -5.35 7.03
N GLY A 54 -14.66 -5.83 5.80
CA GLY A 54 -14.31 -5.13 4.56
C GLY A 54 -12.80 -4.94 4.33
N HIS A 55 -11.98 -5.82 4.91
CA HIS A 55 -10.51 -5.74 4.79
C HIS A 55 -9.94 -6.63 3.69
N LEU A 56 -10.73 -7.55 3.13
CA LEU A 56 -10.33 -8.36 1.99
C LEU A 56 -10.89 -7.76 0.71
N ARG A 57 -10.03 -7.49 -0.28
CA ARG A 57 -10.43 -6.96 -1.59
C ARG A 57 -9.57 -7.52 -2.72
N ASP A 58 -10.03 -7.32 -3.94
CA ASP A 58 -9.24 -7.53 -5.14
C ASP A 58 -8.05 -6.56 -5.20
N LEU A 59 -7.04 -6.92 -5.98
CA LEU A 59 -5.98 -6.00 -6.38
C LEU A 59 -6.57 -4.83 -7.16
N ILE A 60 -5.90 -3.69 -7.12
CA ILE A 60 -6.13 -2.61 -8.05
C ILE A 60 -6.03 -3.11 -9.50
N THR A 61 -6.84 -2.55 -10.39
CA THR A 61 -6.78 -2.82 -11.82
C THR A 61 -5.72 -1.96 -12.52
N LYS A 62 -5.31 -2.35 -13.73
CA LYS A 62 -4.36 -1.56 -14.50
C LYS A 62 -4.92 -0.17 -14.82
N GLU A 63 -6.22 -0.09 -15.12
CA GLU A 63 -6.92 1.17 -15.40
C GLU A 63 -6.93 2.10 -14.17
N GLU A 64 -7.11 1.55 -12.98
CA GLU A 64 -7.01 2.32 -11.73
C GLU A 64 -5.56 2.76 -11.43
N ILE A 65 -4.54 1.98 -11.81
CA ILE A 65 -3.13 2.41 -11.72
C ILE A 65 -2.89 3.58 -12.69
N ASP A 66 -3.37 3.49 -13.92
CA ASP A 66 -3.23 4.57 -14.91
C ASP A 66 -3.93 5.85 -14.42
N GLN A 67 -5.12 5.73 -13.83
CA GLN A 67 -5.82 6.86 -13.20
C GLN A 67 -5.06 7.42 -11.99
N LEU A 68 -4.50 6.55 -11.14
CA LEU A 68 -3.69 6.97 -10.00
C LEU A 68 -2.47 7.80 -10.44
N ILE A 69 -1.80 7.39 -11.52
CA ILE A 69 -0.69 8.13 -12.12
C ILE A 69 -1.16 9.52 -12.60
N ILE A 70 -2.31 9.57 -13.28
CA ILE A 70 -2.91 10.83 -13.77
C ILE A 70 -3.22 11.79 -12.63
N ASP A 71 -3.76 11.29 -11.51
CA ASP A 71 -4.21 12.10 -10.38
C ASP A 71 -3.06 12.49 -9.43
N THR A 72 -1.93 11.77 -9.47
CA THR A 72 -0.80 11.98 -8.54
C THR A 72 -0.23 13.41 -8.56
N PRO A 73 -0.04 14.07 -9.71
CA PRO A 73 0.40 15.48 -9.76
C PRO A 73 -0.49 16.42 -8.95
N ASP A 74 -1.81 16.26 -9.05
CA ASP A 74 -2.82 17.12 -8.42
C ASP A 74 -3.13 16.70 -6.97
N LEU A 75 -2.69 15.52 -6.54
CA LEU A 75 -2.91 15.03 -5.19
C LEU A 75 -2.25 15.93 -4.13
N GLU A 76 -3.06 16.53 -3.26
CA GLU A 76 -2.56 17.45 -2.22
C GLU A 76 -1.77 16.72 -1.13
N THR A 77 -0.68 17.32 -0.66
CA THR A 77 0.07 16.84 0.50
C THR A 77 -0.71 17.08 1.80
N LEU A 78 -0.28 16.45 2.90
CA LEU A 78 -0.87 16.71 4.20
C LEU A 78 -0.29 17.99 4.81
N GLU A 79 -1.17 18.94 5.11
CA GLU A 79 -0.85 20.09 5.94
C GLU A 79 -1.10 19.75 7.41
N SER A 80 -0.02 19.45 8.15
CA SER A 80 -0.14 19.14 9.57
C SER A 80 1.04 19.62 10.39
N LYS A 81 0.75 19.99 11.65
CA LYS A 81 1.78 20.24 12.65
C LYS A 81 2.59 18.95 12.86
N PRO A 82 3.94 19.01 13.00
CA PRO A 82 4.78 17.83 13.19
C PRO A 82 4.30 16.86 14.28
N ALA A 83 3.75 17.39 15.38
CA ALA A 83 3.23 16.60 16.50
C ALA A 83 2.06 15.67 16.12
N ASN A 84 1.29 16.01 15.09
CA ASN A 84 0.13 15.24 14.64
C ASN A 84 0.43 14.37 13.41
N MET A 85 1.64 14.45 12.85
CA MET A 85 1.94 13.78 11.59
C MET A 85 1.84 12.25 11.69
N LYS A 86 2.33 11.69 12.80
CA LYS A 86 2.25 10.24 13.06
C LYS A 86 0.80 9.74 13.08
N SER A 87 -0.10 10.46 13.74
CA SER A 87 -1.52 10.03 13.82
C SER A 87 -2.23 10.18 12.48
N GLN A 88 -1.89 11.19 11.69
CA GLN A 88 -2.43 11.36 10.34
C GLN A 88 -1.96 10.23 9.40
N TYR A 89 -0.65 9.97 9.31
CA TYR A 89 -0.15 8.85 8.50
C TYR A 89 -0.74 7.52 8.94
N ALA A 90 -0.84 7.27 10.26
CA ALA A 90 -1.47 6.05 10.78
C ALA A 90 -2.96 5.93 10.41
N SER A 91 -3.68 7.04 10.26
CA SER A 91 -5.08 7.04 9.84
C SER A 91 -5.21 6.68 8.36
N LEU A 92 -4.39 7.29 7.50
CA LEU A 92 -4.38 7.04 6.06
C LEU A 92 -3.97 5.60 5.72
N LEU A 93 -2.98 5.08 6.45
CA LEU A 93 -2.48 3.73 6.26
C LEU A 93 -3.55 2.66 6.55
N LYS A 94 -4.48 2.93 7.47
CA LYS A 94 -5.60 2.04 7.81
C LYS A 94 -6.73 2.04 6.78
N GLY A 95 -6.76 3.04 5.89
CA GLY A 95 -7.73 3.11 4.80
C GLY A 95 -7.53 1.99 3.78
N ASN A 96 -8.48 1.84 2.88
CA ASN A 96 -8.36 0.92 1.73
C ASN A 96 -7.97 1.65 0.44
N ASP A 97 -8.04 2.99 0.41
CA ASP A 97 -7.71 3.81 -0.75
C ASP A 97 -6.20 3.81 -0.98
N ILE A 98 -5.79 3.44 -2.18
CA ILE A 98 -4.38 3.39 -2.58
C ILE A 98 -3.79 4.79 -2.79
N SER A 99 -4.61 5.79 -3.15
CA SER A 99 -4.17 7.17 -3.34
C SER A 99 -3.66 7.78 -2.04
N GLU A 100 -4.19 7.32 -0.90
CA GLU A 100 -3.70 7.73 0.42
C GLU A 100 -2.26 7.24 0.70
N LEU A 101 -1.79 6.15 0.08
CA LEU A 101 -0.38 5.76 0.14
C LEU A 101 0.48 6.74 -0.64
N VAL A 102 0.05 7.13 -1.84
CA VAL A 102 0.71 8.17 -2.64
C VAL A 102 0.75 9.50 -1.89
N ARG A 103 -0.32 9.84 -1.16
CA ARG A 103 -0.38 11.04 -0.32
C ARG A 103 0.66 11.01 0.80
N ILE A 104 0.81 9.87 1.48
CA ILE A 104 1.87 9.68 2.49
C ILE A 104 3.24 9.86 1.83
N ILE A 105 3.51 9.18 0.72
CA ILE A 105 4.79 9.22 0.00
C ILE A 105 5.14 10.66 -0.42
N LYS A 106 4.23 11.35 -1.10
CA LYS A 106 4.44 12.73 -1.59
C LYS A 106 4.70 13.69 -0.43
N THR A 107 3.94 13.56 0.66
CA THR A 107 4.08 14.39 1.85
C THR A 107 5.41 14.15 2.57
N SER A 108 5.73 12.88 2.88
CA SER A 108 6.92 12.53 3.66
C SER A 108 8.21 12.78 2.88
N TYR A 109 8.21 12.49 1.57
CA TYR A 109 9.34 12.78 0.68
C TYR A 109 9.61 14.28 0.61
N GLY A 110 8.60 15.10 0.30
CA GLY A 110 8.76 16.56 0.19
C GLY A 110 9.30 17.19 1.47
N ARG A 111 8.73 16.82 2.63
CA ARG A 111 9.19 17.30 3.94
C ARG A 111 10.63 16.89 4.24
N ASN A 112 11.04 15.68 3.84
CA ASN A 112 12.41 15.22 4.02
C ASN A 112 13.38 15.96 3.09
N GLN A 113 12.99 16.26 1.85
CA GLN A 113 13.79 17.08 0.92
C GLN A 113 14.04 18.48 1.50
N GLU A 114 13.00 19.18 1.96
CA GLU A 114 13.13 20.50 2.59
C GLU A 114 14.09 20.50 3.79
N ARG A 115 14.11 19.40 4.57
CA ARG A 115 15.02 19.24 5.70
C ARG A 115 16.46 19.05 5.25
N LEU A 116 16.68 18.25 4.21
CA LEU A 116 18.01 18.00 3.66
C LEU A 116 18.61 19.28 3.04
N GLU A 117 17.79 20.08 2.35
CA GLU A 117 18.17 21.40 1.85
C GLU A 117 18.63 22.34 2.98
N GLN A 118 18.05 22.18 4.16
CA GLN A 118 18.45 22.90 5.38
C GLN A 118 19.59 22.23 6.16
N HIS A 119 20.27 21.24 5.56
CA HIS A 119 21.32 20.43 6.18
C HIS A 119 20.90 19.73 7.48
N LYS A 120 19.60 19.42 7.63
CA LYS A 120 19.06 18.66 8.76
C LYS A 120 18.95 17.18 8.40
N LYS A 121 18.96 16.32 9.43
CA LYS A 121 18.65 14.89 9.27
C LYS A 121 17.18 14.69 8.89
N LEU A 122 16.91 13.58 8.19
CA LEU A 122 15.57 13.09 7.91
C LEU A 122 14.73 13.04 9.19
N ALA A 123 13.43 13.32 9.06
CA ALA A 123 12.52 13.13 10.16
C ALA A 123 12.20 11.64 10.28
N SER A 124 12.45 11.05 11.45
CA SER A 124 12.27 9.61 11.67
C SER A 124 10.86 9.12 11.35
N ILE A 125 9.82 9.92 11.64
CA ILE A 125 8.43 9.59 11.30
C ILE A 125 8.20 9.67 9.79
N ASP A 126 8.73 10.69 9.11
CA ASP A 126 8.54 10.81 7.66
C ASP A 126 9.25 9.67 6.92
N ASP A 127 10.47 9.31 7.34
CA ASP A 127 11.23 8.18 6.78
C ASP A 127 10.56 6.81 7.02
N GLU A 128 10.10 6.54 8.25
CA GLU A 128 9.40 5.29 8.59
C GLU A 128 8.14 5.09 7.73
N TYR A 129 7.28 6.13 7.64
CA TYR A 129 6.03 6.01 6.90
C TYR A 129 6.22 6.08 5.39
N LEU A 130 7.29 6.72 4.89
CA LEU A 130 7.67 6.64 3.48
C LEU A 130 7.94 5.18 3.10
N GLN A 131 8.82 4.49 3.83
CA GLN A 131 9.17 3.10 3.55
C GLN A 131 7.95 2.16 3.61
N ILE A 132 7.07 2.34 4.61
CA ILE A 132 5.86 1.54 4.75
C ILE A 132 4.89 1.78 3.59
N ALA A 133 4.67 3.04 3.22
CA ALA A 133 3.74 3.38 2.14
C ALA A 133 4.25 2.93 0.77
N GLU A 134 5.55 3.12 0.49
CA GLU A 134 6.20 2.61 -0.72
C GLU A 134 6.10 1.09 -0.82
N LYS A 135 6.38 0.38 0.27
CA LYS A 135 6.24 -1.08 0.32
C LYS A 135 4.83 -1.50 -0.13
N TYR A 136 3.79 -0.98 0.51
CA TYR A 136 2.42 -1.39 0.20
C TYR A 136 1.99 -1.00 -1.21
N LEU A 137 2.34 0.21 -1.66
CA LEU A 137 1.99 0.68 -2.99
C LEU A 137 2.66 -0.21 -4.05
N TYR A 138 3.99 -0.34 -3.99
CA TYR A 138 4.73 -1.01 -5.06
C TYR A 138 4.61 -2.53 -5.01
N GLU A 139 4.38 -3.15 -3.84
CA GLU A 139 4.00 -4.57 -3.78
C GLU A 139 2.67 -4.83 -4.50
N GLU A 140 1.67 -3.96 -4.33
CA GLU A 140 0.38 -4.14 -5.02
C GLU A 140 0.50 -3.90 -6.52
N LEU A 141 1.10 -2.77 -6.92
CA LEU A 141 1.27 -2.41 -8.33
C LEU A 141 2.12 -3.42 -9.10
N SER A 142 3.18 -3.95 -8.49
CA SER A 142 4.10 -4.88 -9.15
C SER A 142 3.43 -6.18 -9.57
N VAL A 143 2.48 -6.68 -8.77
CA VAL A 143 1.70 -7.88 -9.12
C VAL A 143 0.78 -7.62 -10.32
N VAL A 144 0.21 -6.42 -10.41
CA VAL A 144 -0.73 -6.06 -11.49
C VAL A 144 0.01 -5.76 -12.79
N LEU A 145 1.17 -5.10 -12.70
CA LEU A 145 2.01 -4.73 -13.84
C LEU A 145 2.93 -5.85 -14.31
N ASP A 146 3.06 -6.94 -13.54
CA ASP A 146 3.99 -8.05 -13.78
C ASP A 146 5.45 -7.56 -13.91
N LEU A 147 5.84 -6.68 -12.98
CA LEU A 147 7.17 -6.08 -12.88
C LEU A 147 7.80 -6.41 -11.53
N SER A 148 9.12 -6.23 -11.39
CA SER A 148 9.73 -6.22 -10.05
C SER A 148 9.26 -5.00 -9.25
N ILE A 149 9.37 -5.04 -7.92
CA ILE A 149 9.02 -3.90 -7.06
C ILE A 149 9.87 -2.67 -7.43
N GLU A 150 11.15 -2.88 -7.75
CA GLU A 150 12.09 -1.83 -8.16
C GLU A 150 11.67 -1.23 -9.52
N ASP A 151 11.44 -2.07 -10.52
CA ASP A 151 10.99 -1.61 -11.86
C ASP A 151 9.63 -0.92 -11.79
N THR A 152 8.74 -1.37 -10.91
CA THR A 152 7.42 -0.78 -10.68
C THR A 152 7.53 0.64 -10.13
N LYS A 153 8.42 0.84 -9.16
CA LYS A 153 8.70 2.17 -8.61
C LYS A 153 9.24 3.10 -9.68
N GLU A 154 10.25 2.65 -10.44
CA GLU A 154 10.82 3.44 -11.54
C GLU A 154 9.78 3.78 -12.61
N TYR A 155 8.93 2.81 -12.98
CA TYR A 155 7.82 3.01 -13.91
C TYR A 155 6.86 4.09 -13.40
N PHE A 156 6.37 3.95 -12.17
CA PHE A 156 5.40 4.87 -11.59
C PHE A 156 5.94 6.30 -11.52
N GLU A 157 7.16 6.48 -10.99
CA GLU A 157 7.81 7.78 -10.89
C GLU A 157 8.03 8.43 -12.27
N LYS A 158 8.44 7.64 -13.27
CA LYS A 158 8.65 8.11 -14.64
C LYS A 158 7.36 8.55 -15.30
N GLU A 159 6.27 7.79 -15.16
CA GLU A 159 4.99 8.16 -15.76
C GLU A 159 4.40 9.41 -15.11
N VAL A 160 4.49 9.53 -13.77
CA VAL A 160 4.08 10.75 -13.05
C VAL A 160 4.91 11.96 -13.50
N ALA A 161 6.23 11.80 -13.65
CA ALA A 161 7.12 12.88 -14.08
C ALA A 161 6.84 13.40 -15.50
N LYS A 162 6.24 12.60 -16.39
CA LYS A 162 5.82 13.07 -17.72
C LYS A 162 4.63 14.03 -17.65
N LEU A 163 3.82 13.93 -16.59
CA LEU A 163 2.62 14.74 -16.41
C LEU A 163 2.91 16.08 -15.74
N THR A 164 3.97 16.16 -14.92
CA THR A 164 4.41 17.40 -14.26
C THR A 164 5.24 18.32 -15.15
N GLN A 165 5.68 17.86 -16.33
CA GLN A 165 6.47 18.63 -17.30
C GLN A 165 5.63 19.31 -18.40
N LYS A 166 4.31 19.38 -18.23
CA LYS A 166 3.40 20.15 -19.08
C LYS A 166 3.12 21.52 -18.49
#